data_AF-A0A453IEJ7-F1
#
_entry.id   AF-A0A453IEJ7-F1
#
_cell.length_a   1.000
_cell.length_b   1.000
_cell.length_c   1.000
_cell.angle_alpha   90.00
_cell.angle_beta   90.00
_cell.angle_gamma   90.00
#
_symmetry.space_group_name_H-M   'P 1'
#
loop_
_entity.id
_entity.type
_entity.pdbx_description
1 polymer ?
#
loop_
_entity_poly.entity_id
_entity_poly.type
_entity_poly.pdbx_seq_one_letter_code
_entity_poly.pdbx_strand_id
1 'polypeptide(L)'
;DDLSFKLEYVHPYLDGVDDRNKNRTFKTSCFNTRKLSPVFVAGPNMDEAPPVWVDRVGFKANITESFTRQSKFTYGLVVEEITTRDETNSICTHGSRAMPSGGLSMDGPPTTLSGTGVDRMAFLQANITRDNTEFVNGAVIGDRCIFQLDQGLGIGSKSPLFNRHQLTLTKFINLNNQEKGVGKPLPAVLVLHGHYAGCVGDLPSYDAFTLGGPYSVRGYGMGELGASRNVLEVAGEVRIPVKNTYVYGFAEHGTDLGSSKDVKGNPTEFFRRVGHGSSYGVGVKLGLVRGEYIVDHNTGAGTVFFRFGERF
;
A
#
# COMPACT_ATOMS: atom_id res chain seq x y z
N ASP A 1 23.65 8.99 -4.47
CA ASP A 1 22.86 10.05 -3.85
C ASP A 1 21.53 10.21 -4.56
N ASP A 2 20.48 9.66 -3.96
CA ASP A 2 19.12 9.75 -4.49
C ASP A 2 18.45 11.01 -3.91
N LEU A 3 18.40 12.07 -4.71
CA LEU A 3 17.74 13.32 -4.33
C LEU A 3 16.23 13.20 -4.55
N SER A 4 15.47 12.88 -3.50
CA SER A 4 14.02 13.05 -3.50
C SER A 4 13.64 14.46 -3.09
N PHE A 5 12.71 15.08 -3.81
CA PHE A 5 12.16 16.39 -3.42
C PHE A 5 10.65 16.43 -3.55
N LYS A 6 10.02 17.32 -2.78
CA LYS A 6 8.60 17.63 -2.91
C LYS A 6 8.38 19.10 -2.60
N LEU A 7 7.98 19.87 -3.60
CA LEU A 7 7.54 21.25 -3.43
C LEU A 7 6.02 21.27 -3.41
N GLU A 8 5.43 21.91 -2.41
CA GLU A 8 3.99 21.89 -2.18
C GLU A 8 3.46 23.31 -1.92
N TYR A 9 2.40 23.68 -2.63
CA TYR A 9 1.60 24.87 -2.37
C TYR A 9 0.21 24.45 -1.93
N VAL A 10 -0.24 25.00 -0.80
CA VAL A 10 -1.55 24.72 -0.21
C VAL A 10 -2.31 26.03 -0.07
N HIS A 11 -3.54 26.04 -0.56
CA HIS A 11 -4.47 27.13 -0.44
C HIS A 11 -5.73 26.66 0.31
N PRO A 12 -5.79 26.86 1.64
CA PRO A 12 -6.79 26.22 2.52
C PRO A 12 -8.24 26.65 2.31
N TYR A 13 -8.48 27.91 1.93
CA TYR A 13 -9.81 28.50 1.77
C TYR A 13 -10.03 28.91 0.31
N LEU A 14 -10.18 27.92 -0.57
CA LEU A 14 -10.29 28.16 -2.01
C LEU A 14 -11.43 29.10 -2.39
N ASP A 15 -12.52 29.07 -1.62
CA ASP A 15 -13.73 29.87 -1.84
C ASP A 15 -13.79 31.15 -1.00
N GLY A 16 -12.70 31.49 -0.30
CA GLY A 16 -12.67 32.58 0.66
C GLY A 16 -13.13 32.16 2.07
N VAL A 17 -12.90 33.04 3.04
CA VAL A 17 -13.14 32.75 4.47
C VAL A 17 -14.64 32.89 4.83
N ASP A 18 -15.39 33.63 4.03
CA ASP A 18 -16.79 33.97 4.31
C ASP A 18 -17.79 32.92 3.83
N ASP A 19 -17.44 32.11 2.82
CA ASP A 19 -18.31 31.06 2.29
C ASP A 19 -18.17 29.76 3.11
N ARG A 20 -18.76 29.76 4.32
CA ARG A 20 -18.71 28.63 5.28
C ARG A 20 -19.33 27.34 4.77
N ASN A 21 -20.09 27.38 3.68
CA ASN A 21 -20.78 26.22 3.14
C ASN A 21 -19.85 25.31 2.30
N LYS A 22 -18.69 25.80 1.85
CA LYS A 22 -17.76 25.04 1.01
C LYS A 22 -16.35 25.05 1.60
N ASN A 23 -16.07 24.07 2.46
CA ASN A 23 -14.73 23.89 3.04
C ASN A 23 -13.82 23.14 2.05
N ARG A 24 -13.25 23.88 1.08
CA ARG A 24 -12.42 23.36 0.00
C ARG A 24 -10.98 23.86 0.10
N THR A 25 -10.04 22.94 0.08
CA THR A 25 -8.60 23.21 0.05
C THR A 25 -8.02 22.81 -1.29
N PHE A 26 -7.36 23.74 -1.97
CA PHE A 26 -6.57 23.43 -3.16
C PHE A 26 -5.12 23.15 -2.77
N LYS A 27 -4.52 22.13 -3.41
CA LYS A 27 -3.15 21.73 -3.16
C LYS A 27 -2.50 21.34 -4.47
N THR A 28 -1.37 21.98 -4.80
CA THR A 28 -0.54 21.59 -5.94
C THR A 28 0.86 21.21 -5.46
N SER A 29 1.47 20.23 -6.09
CA SER A 29 2.80 19.77 -5.75
C SER A 29 3.60 19.31 -6.96
N CYS A 30 4.89 19.63 -6.96
CA CYS A 30 5.90 19.03 -7.83
C CYS A 30 6.72 18.05 -7.00
N PHE A 31 6.96 16.85 -7.51
CA PHE A 31 7.64 15.81 -6.77
C PHE A 31 8.66 15.05 -7.62
N ASN A 32 9.69 14.55 -6.95
CA ASN A 32 10.61 13.55 -7.45
C ASN A 32 10.79 12.50 -6.35
N THR A 33 10.50 11.25 -6.68
CA THR A 33 10.66 10.12 -5.75
C THR A 33 11.29 8.94 -6.47
N ARG A 34 12.24 8.29 -5.80
CA ARG A 34 12.77 6.98 -6.17
C ARG A 34 12.34 5.95 -5.12
N LYS A 35 11.85 4.80 -5.56
CA LYS A 35 11.48 3.67 -4.68
C LYS A 35 11.89 2.35 -5.28
N LEU A 36 12.29 1.40 -4.44
CA LEU A 36 12.47 0.02 -4.84
C LEU A 36 11.12 -0.60 -5.21
N SER A 37 11.06 -1.33 -6.32
CA SER A 37 9.83 -1.98 -6.77
C SER A 37 9.61 -3.33 -6.09
N PRO A 38 8.51 -3.52 -5.35
CA PRO A 38 8.16 -4.83 -4.79
C PRO A 38 7.67 -5.84 -5.87
N VAL A 39 7.52 -5.41 -7.11
CA VAL A 39 7.03 -6.26 -8.21
C VAL A 39 8.13 -7.18 -8.73
N PHE A 40 9.38 -6.72 -8.71
CA PHE A 40 10.56 -7.43 -9.23
C PHE A 40 11.38 -8.01 -8.07
N VAL A 41 10.72 -8.77 -7.20
CA VAL A 41 11.32 -9.44 -6.06
C VAL A 41 11.18 -10.95 -6.25
N ALA A 42 12.25 -11.67 -5.94
CA ALA A 42 12.30 -13.12 -6.00
C ALA A 42 11.39 -13.76 -4.93
N GLY A 43 10.77 -14.87 -5.26
CA GLY A 43 10.08 -15.72 -4.28
C GLY A 43 11.06 -16.48 -3.38
N PRO A 44 10.58 -17.11 -2.30
CA PRO A 44 11.43 -17.72 -1.27
C PRO A 44 12.33 -18.87 -1.75
N ASN A 45 12.01 -19.48 -2.90
CA ASN A 45 12.75 -20.61 -3.49
C ASN A 45 13.60 -20.21 -4.71
N MET A 46 13.97 -18.93 -4.81
CA MET A 46 14.80 -18.38 -5.89
C MET A 46 15.89 -17.48 -5.30
N ASP A 47 17.04 -17.41 -5.98
CA ASP A 47 18.08 -16.43 -5.67
C ASP A 47 17.53 -15.00 -5.82
N GLU A 48 18.09 -14.08 -5.03
CA GLU A 48 17.65 -12.69 -5.01
C GLU A 48 17.71 -12.08 -6.42
N ALA A 49 16.60 -11.49 -6.85
CA ALA A 49 16.50 -10.81 -8.13
C ALA A 49 17.18 -9.44 -8.05
N PRO A 50 17.90 -9.00 -9.10
CA PRO A 50 18.43 -7.65 -9.14
C PRO A 50 17.33 -6.61 -8.93
N PRO A 51 17.54 -5.63 -8.03
CA PRO A 51 16.52 -4.66 -7.69
C PRO A 51 16.22 -3.72 -8.86
N VAL A 52 14.94 -3.43 -9.03
CA VAL A 52 14.46 -2.42 -9.99
C VAL A 52 13.93 -1.22 -9.22
N TRP A 53 14.51 -0.05 -9.50
CA TRP A 53 14.10 1.23 -8.95
C TRP A 53 13.07 1.88 -9.86
N VAL A 54 12.03 2.45 -9.26
CA VAL A 54 10.98 3.21 -9.94
C VAL A 54 11.12 4.66 -9.54
N ASP A 55 11.55 5.48 -10.50
CA ASP A 55 11.64 6.93 -10.38
C ASP A 55 10.36 7.55 -10.90
N ARG A 56 9.74 8.43 -10.12
CA ARG A 56 8.58 9.20 -10.54
C ARG A 56 8.88 10.68 -10.38
N VAL A 57 8.71 11.43 -11.46
CA VAL A 57 8.80 12.88 -11.48
C VAL A 57 7.51 13.42 -12.06
N GLY A 58 6.86 14.34 -11.36
CA GLY A 58 5.56 14.81 -11.80
C GLY A 58 4.98 15.98 -11.06
N PHE A 59 3.80 16.36 -11.53
CA PHE A 59 2.96 17.40 -10.97
C PHE A 59 1.62 16.78 -10.55
N LYS A 60 1.10 17.26 -9.43
CA LYS A 60 -0.18 16.83 -8.88
C LYS A 60 -0.95 18.06 -8.40
N ALA A 61 -2.19 18.20 -8.85
CA ALA A 61 -3.10 19.25 -8.40
C ALA A 61 -4.40 18.63 -7.90
N ASN A 62 -4.72 18.83 -6.61
CA ASN A 62 -5.91 18.28 -5.98
C ASN A 62 -6.75 19.37 -5.31
N ILE A 63 -8.06 19.13 -5.27
CA ILE A 63 -9.02 19.83 -4.43
C ILE A 63 -9.49 18.82 -3.39
N THR A 64 -9.55 19.25 -2.13
CA THR A 64 -10.11 18.46 -1.03
C THR A 64 -11.31 19.18 -0.46
N GLU A 65 -12.47 18.53 -0.50
CA GLU A 65 -13.71 18.99 0.10
C GLU A 65 -13.97 18.21 1.39
N SER A 66 -14.23 18.93 2.48
CA SER A 66 -14.63 18.32 3.75
C SER A 66 -16.14 18.42 3.92
N PHE A 67 -16.87 17.32 3.65
CA PHE A 67 -18.33 17.28 3.82
C PHE A 67 -18.74 17.28 5.29
N THR A 68 -17.99 16.55 6.12
CA THR A 68 -18.15 16.53 7.59
C THR A 68 -16.76 16.48 8.23
N ARG A 69 -16.69 16.57 9.57
CA ARG A 69 -15.41 16.36 10.30
C ARG A 69 -14.80 14.98 10.02
N GLN A 70 -15.64 14.00 9.70
CA GLN A 70 -15.30 12.59 9.53
C GLN A 70 -15.20 12.18 8.05
N SER A 71 -15.77 12.95 7.12
CA SER A 71 -15.84 12.60 5.70
C SER A 71 -15.16 13.64 4.82
N LYS A 72 -14.14 13.21 4.08
CA LYS A 72 -13.35 14.03 3.16
C LYS A 72 -13.35 13.40 1.78
N PHE A 73 -13.44 14.24 0.76
CA PHE A 73 -13.31 13.85 -0.63
C PHE A 73 -12.23 14.68 -1.29
N THR A 74 -11.20 14.02 -1.80
CA THR A 74 -10.11 14.63 -2.53
C THR A 74 -10.20 14.17 -3.98
N TYR A 75 -10.13 15.09 -4.93
CA TYR A 75 -10.05 14.77 -6.35
C TYR A 75 -9.03 15.66 -7.04
N GLY A 76 -8.38 15.18 -8.08
CA GLY A 76 -7.29 15.91 -8.71
C GLY A 76 -6.75 15.29 -9.98
N LEU A 77 -5.82 16.00 -10.60
CA LEU A 77 -5.07 15.58 -11.78
C LEU A 77 -3.63 15.28 -11.38
N VAL A 78 -3.11 14.15 -11.86
CA VAL A 78 -1.70 13.78 -11.77
C VAL A 78 -1.14 13.68 -13.17
N VAL A 79 0.03 14.27 -13.38
CA VAL A 79 0.83 14.12 -14.60
C VAL A 79 2.24 13.73 -14.17
N GLU A 80 2.72 12.58 -14.64
CA GLU A 80 4.02 12.06 -14.22
C GLU A 80 4.77 11.34 -15.35
N GLU A 81 6.09 11.41 -15.24
CA GLU A 81 7.04 10.54 -15.94
C GLU A 81 7.56 9.50 -14.96
N ILE A 82 7.50 8.24 -15.36
CA ILE A 82 7.99 7.09 -14.64
C ILE A 82 9.20 6.55 -15.40
N THR A 83 10.33 6.39 -14.71
CA THR A 83 11.53 5.75 -15.26
C THR A 83 11.92 4.58 -14.38
N THR A 84 12.11 3.41 -14.97
CA THR A 84 12.57 2.20 -14.27
C THR A 84 14.07 2.02 -14.48
N ARG A 85 14.81 1.77 -13.41
CA ARG A 85 16.27 1.70 -13.43
C ARG A 85 16.83 0.53 -12.66
N ASP A 86 18.02 0.10 -13.05
CA ASP A 86 18.81 -0.93 -12.35
C ASP A 86 19.73 -0.32 -11.28
N GLU A 87 20.53 -1.17 -10.63
CA GLU A 87 21.54 -0.79 -9.63
C GLU A 87 22.61 0.16 -10.17
N THR A 88 22.89 0.11 -11.47
CA THR A 88 23.87 0.99 -12.14
C THR A 88 23.28 2.33 -12.53
N ASN A 89 22.01 2.60 -12.15
CA ASN A 89 21.23 3.78 -12.53
C ASN A 89 20.89 3.85 -14.04
N SER A 90 21.07 2.74 -14.75
CA SER A 90 20.76 2.61 -16.18
C SER A 90 19.28 2.28 -16.38
N ILE A 91 18.71 2.61 -17.54
CA ILE A 91 17.31 2.31 -17.84
C ILE A 91 17.13 0.79 -17.89
N CYS A 92 16.22 0.29 -17.06
CA CYS A 92 15.89 -1.12 -16.96
C CYS A 92 14.53 -1.37 -17.63
N THR A 93 14.51 -2.13 -18.73
CA THR A 93 13.30 -2.39 -19.53
C THR A 93 12.58 -3.69 -19.13
N HIS A 94 13.30 -4.65 -18.55
CA HIS A 94 12.79 -5.95 -18.15
C HIS A 94 13.35 -6.33 -16.78
N GLY A 95 12.53 -6.96 -15.96
CA GLY A 95 12.99 -7.63 -14.75
C GLY A 95 13.98 -8.74 -15.11
N SER A 96 14.97 -8.95 -14.26
CA SER A 96 15.97 -9.98 -14.46
C SER A 96 16.01 -10.96 -13.29
N ARG A 97 16.55 -12.14 -13.54
CA ARG A 97 16.83 -13.14 -12.51
C ARG A 97 18.23 -13.72 -12.70
N ALA A 98 18.85 -14.12 -11.59
CA ALA A 98 20.07 -14.90 -11.64
C ALA A 98 19.78 -16.29 -12.21
N MET A 99 20.61 -16.72 -13.16
CA MET A 99 20.59 -18.07 -13.69
C MET A 99 21.55 -18.97 -12.91
N PRO A 100 21.31 -20.29 -12.85
CA PRO A 100 22.24 -21.23 -12.21
C PRO A 100 23.67 -21.21 -12.80
N SER A 101 23.83 -20.71 -14.02
CA SER A 101 25.12 -20.52 -14.69
C SER A 101 25.90 -19.27 -14.23
N GLY A 102 25.35 -18.48 -13.31
CA GLY A 102 25.94 -17.24 -12.79
C GLY A 102 25.69 -15.99 -13.65
N GLY A 103 24.98 -16.12 -14.78
CA GLY A 103 24.57 -14.99 -15.63
C GLY A 103 23.19 -14.42 -15.25
N LEU A 104 22.90 -13.20 -15.68
CA LEU A 104 21.56 -12.61 -15.56
C LEU A 104 20.71 -12.93 -16.80
N SER A 105 19.50 -13.41 -16.58
CA SER A 105 18.50 -13.57 -17.64
C SER A 105 17.63 -12.32 -17.71
N MET A 106 17.58 -11.69 -18.90
CA MET A 106 16.80 -10.47 -19.18
C MET A 106 15.46 -10.77 -19.85
N ASP A 107 14.99 -12.02 -19.78
CA ASP A 107 13.74 -12.52 -20.36
C ASP A 107 12.52 -12.28 -19.46
N GLY A 108 12.68 -11.52 -18.38
CA GLY A 108 11.64 -11.30 -17.39
C GLY A 108 10.55 -10.32 -17.81
N PRO A 109 9.61 -10.05 -16.91
CA PRO A 109 8.48 -9.18 -17.20
C PRO A 109 8.94 -7.77 -17.57
N PRO A 110 8.29 -7.10 -18.54
CA PRO A 110 8.60 -5.72 -18.86
C PRO A 110 8.33 -4.82 -17.65
N THR A 111 9.21 -3.85 -17.43
CA THR A 111 9.14 -2.97 -16.26
C THR A 111 8.07 -1.89 -16.43
N THR A 112 7.84 -1.44 -17.65
CA THR A 112 6.87 -0.38 -18.01
C THR A 112 5.79 -0.87 -18.98
N LEU A 113 4.70 -0.11 -19.13
CA LEU A 113 3.63 -0.43 -20.09
C LEU A 113 4.16 -0.35 -21.52
N SER A 114 4.93 0.70 -21.84
CA SER A 114 5.56 0.89 -23.15
C SER A 114 6.64 -0.15 -23.48
N GLY A 115 7.29 -0.73 -22.47
CA GLY A 115 8.44 -1.63 -22.62
C GLY A 115 9.77 -0.92 -22.87
N THR A 116 9.81 0.42 -22.85
CA THR A 116 11.04 1.20 -23.09
C THR A 116 11.80 1.52 -21.79
N GLY A 117 11.23 1.18 -20.63
CA GLY A 117 11.74 1.61 -19.32
C GLY A 117 11.35 3.04 -18.94
N VAL A 118 10.64 3.77 -19.80
CA VAL A 118 10.13 5.12 -19.53
C VAL A 118 8.68 5.26 -19.96
N ASP A 119 7.79 5.58 -19.02
CA ASP A 119 6.39 5.89 -19.28
C ASP A 119 6.06 7.32 -18.89
N ARG A 120 5.14 7.94 -19.62
CA ARG A 120 4.52 9.21 -19.24
C ARG A 120 3.03 8.99 -19.19
N MET A 121 2.35 9.56 -18.21
CA MET A 121 0.89 9.49 -18.16
C MET A 121 0.26 10.66 -17.43
N ALA A 122 -1.00 10.90 -17.79
CA ALA A 122 -1.91 11.75 -17.02
C ALA A 122 -3.15 10.95 -16.60
N PHE A 123 -3.55 11.10 -15.34
CA PHE A 123 -4.71 10.42 -14.78
C PHE A 123 -5.43 11.29 -13.75
N LEU A 124 -6.72 11.05 -13.58
CA LEU A 124 -7.51 11.65 -12.52
C LEU A 124 -7.44 10.76 -11.29
N GLN A 125 -7.26 11.38 -10.13
CA GLN A 125 -7.27 10.69 -8.84
C GLN A 125 -8.44 11.18 -8.01
N ALA A 126 -9.12 10.26 -7.35
CA ALA A 126 -10.16 10.51 -6.38
C ALA A 126 -9.93 9.66 -5.12
N ASN A 127 -10.15 10.26 -3.95
CA ASN A 127 -10.03 9.60 -2.65
C ASN A 127 -11.17 10.05 -1.74
N ILE A 128 -11.99 9.11 -1.30
CA ILE A 128 -13.04 9.30 -0.32
C ILE A 128 -12.57 8.66 0.98
N THR A 129 -12.43 9.46 2.03
CA THR A 129 -12.08 8.99 3.37
C THR A 129 -13.23 9.28 4.32
N ARG A 130 -13.73 8.23 4.98
CA ARG A 130 -14.68 8.31 6.09
C ARG A 130 -14.04 7.71 7.34
N ASP A 131 -13.70 8.56 8.29
CA ASP A 131 -13.08 8.18 9.55
C ASP A 131 -14.00 8.54 10.73
N ASN A 132 -14.70 7.54 11.25
CA ASN A 132 -15.55 7.62 12.43
C ASN A 132 -14.82 7.14 13.70
N THR A 133 -13.49 6.99 13.65
CA THR A 133 -12.74 6.51 14.81
C THR A 133 -12.67 7.55 15.91
N GLU A 134 -12.65 7.06 17.15
CA GLU A 134 -12.54 7.86 18.36
C GLU A 134 -11.63 7.18 19.37
N PHE A 135 -11.04 8.00 20.25
CA PHE A 135 -10.24 7.51 21.35
C PHE A 135 -11.11 7.31 22.60
N VAL A 136 -11.15 6.07 23.10
CA VAL A 136 -11.81 5.68 24.35
C VAL A 136 -10.76 5.15 25.30
N ASN A 137 -10.48 5.88 26.38
CA ASN A 137 -9.51 5.51 27.42
C ASN A 137 -8.15 5.06 26.85
N GLY A 138 -7.68 5.74 25.78
CA GLY A 138 -6.40 5.45 25.10
C GLY A 138 -6.45 4.40 23.99
N ALA A 139 -7.61 3.81 23.69
CA ALA A 139 -7.81 2.88 22.59
C ALA A 139 -8.59 3.51 21.44
N VAL A 140 -8.27 3.12 20.20
CA VAL A 140 -9.03 3.52 19.02
C VAL A 140 -10.25 2.60 18.88
N ILE A 141 -11.44 3.18 18.73
CA ILE A 141 -12.72 2.48 18.55
C ILE A 141 -13.47 3.15 17.38
N GLY A 142 -14.29 2.40 16.65
CA GLY A 142 -15.09 2.91 15.52
C GLY A 142 -14.64 2.31 14.20
N ASP A 143 -14.97 2.98 13.10
CA ASP A 143 -14.70 2.50 11.74
C ASP A 143 -13.97 3.55 10.90
N ARG A 144 -13.10 3.06 10.02
CA ARG A 144 -12.42 3.84 8.99
C ARG A 144 -12.62 3.15 7.64
N CYS A 145 -13.12 3.90 6.67
CA CYS A 145 -13.30 3.48 5.29
C CYS A 145 -12.53 4.46 4.39
N ILE A 146 -11.67 3.92 3.51
CA ILE A 146 -10.94 4.68 2.52
C ILE A 146 -11.20 4.04 1.16
N PHE A 147 -11.71 4.82 0.22
CA PHE A 147 -11.88 4.41 -1.16
C PHE A 147 -11.03 5.31 -2.06
N GLN A 148 -10.17 4.71 -2.89
CA GLN A 148 -9.31 5.40 -3.83
C GLN A 148 -9.63 4.94 -5.24
N LEU A 149 -9.60 5.87 -6.18
CA LEU A 149 -9.88 5.64 -7.59
C LEU A 149 -8.92 6.46 -8.44
N ASP A 150 -8.14 5.80 -9.30
CA ASP A 150 -7.31 6.42 -10.31
C ASP A 150 -7.85 6.05 -11.70
N GLN A 151 -8.22 7.06 -12.48
CA GLN A 151 -8.76 6.92 -13.84
C GLN A 151 -7.75 7.43 -14.87
N GLY A 152 -7.17 6.53 -15.65
CA GLY A 152 -6.31 6.86 -16.78
C GLY A 152 -7.08 7.63 -17.85
N LEU A 153 -6.45 8.68 -18.40
CA LEU A 153 -7.05 9.56 -19.40
C LEU A 153 -6.71 9.17 -20.85
N GLY A 154 -5.91 8.12 -21.07
CA GLY A 154 -5.44 7.76 -22.41
C GLY A 154 -4.36 8.71 -22.95
N ILE A 155 -3.74 9.51 -22.08
CA ILE A 155 -2.73 10.50 -22.43
C ILE A 155 -1.35 10.00 -21.99
N GLY A 156 -0.40 9.96 -22.93
CA GLY A 156 1.00 9.62 -22.67
C GLY A 156 1.48 8.36 -23.38
N SER A 157 2.46 7.67 -22.80
CA SER A 157 3.10 6.48 -23.37
C SER A 157 2.10 5.35 -23.54
N LYS A 158 1.87 4.91 -24.79
CA LYS A 158 0.86 3.89 -25.16
C LYS A 158 -0.59 4.27 -24.85
N SER A 159 -0.89 5.54 -24.54
CA SER A 159 -2.25 6.02 -24.26
C SER A 159 -2.99 5.17 -23.20
N PRO A 160 -2.47 5.11 -21.97
CA PRO A 160 -2.96 4.18 -20.95
C PRO A 160 -4.40 4.52 -20.54
N LEU A 161 -5.31 3.57 -20.73
CA LEU A 161 -6.70 3.65 -20.30
C LEU A 161 -6.98 2.60 -19.24
N PHE A 162 -7.15 3.06 -18.00
CA PHE A 162 -7.31 2.18 -16.86
C PHE A 162 -8.22 2.77 -15.80
N ASN A 163 -8.75 1.88 -14.97
CA ASN A 163 -9.48 2.21 -13.77
C ASN A 163 -8.90 1.38 -12.62
N ARG A 164 -8.09 2.02 -11.79
CA ARG A 164 -7.46 1.41 -10.63
C ARG A 164 -8.22 1.86 -9.39
N HIS A 165 -8.66 0.92 -8.58
CA HIS A 165 -9.49 1.20 -7.41
C HIS A 165 -8.98 0.44 -6.20
N GLN A 166 -9.08 1.06 -5.03
CA GLN A 166 -8.67 0.48 -3.76
C GLN A 166 -9.71 0.79 -2.70
N LEU A 167 -10.07 -0.21 -1.91
CA LEU A 167 -11.00 -0.11 -0.79
C LEU A 167 -10.33 -0.66 0.45
N THR A 168 -10.18 0.17 1.46
CA THR A 168 -9.66 -0.21 2.77
C THR A 168 -10.75 0.03 3.83
N LEU A 169 -11.09 -1.03 4.55
CA LEU A 169 -12.06 -1.02 5.64
C LEU A 169 -11.36 -1.49 6.92
N THR A 170 -11.37 -0.67 7.96
CA THR A 170 -10.87 -1.04 9.28
C THR A 170 -11.94 -0.75 10.31
N LYS A 171 -12.27 -1.74 11.15
CA LYS A 171 -13.24 -1.63 12.23
C LYS A 171 -12.62 -2.03 13.56
N PHE A 172 -12.71 -1.14 14.53
CA PHE A 172 -12.25 -1.31 15.89
C PHE A 172 -13.47 -1.48 16.81
N ILE A 173 -13.66 -2.69 17.32
CA ILE A 173 -14.82 -3.09 18.12
C ILE A 173 -14.41 -3.16 19.60
N ASN A 174 -15.13 -2.43 20.45
CA ASN A 174 -14.99 -2.52 21.90
C ASN A 174 -15.59 -3.84 22.40
N LEU A 175 -14.76 -4.78 22.86
CA LEU A 175 -15.23 -6.10 23.28
C LEU A 175 -15.85 -6.10 24.68
N ASN A 176 -15.37 -5.23 25.57
CA ASN A 176 -15.79 -5.19 26.96
C ASN A 176 -16.72 -4.01 27.30
N ASN A 177 -17.27 -3.35 26.26
CA ASN A 177 -18.20 -2.22 26.36
C ASN A 177 -17.79 -1.16 27.39
N GLN A 178 -16.49 -0.96 27.56
CA GLN A 178 -16.01 0.03 28.53
C GLN A 178 -16.42 1.41 28.08
N GLU A 179 -17.12 2.11 28.97
CA GLU A 179 -17.51 3.49 28.76
C GLU A 179 -16.29 4.43 28.82
N LYS A 180 -16.42 5.59 28.16
CA LYS A 180 -15.46 6.68 28.31
C LYS A 180 -15.46 7.17 29.76
N GLY A 181 -14.27 7.44 30.30
CA GLY A 181 -14.12 8.05 31.62
C GLY A 181 -12.67 8.18 32.06
N VAL A 182 -12.37 9.26 32.79
CA VAL A 182 -11.04 9.49 33.36
C VAL A 182 -10.73 8.39 34.38
N GLY A 183 -9.59 7.71 34.23
CA GLY A 183 -9.16 6.63 35.14
C GLY A 183 -9.83 5.27 34.91
N LYS A 184 -10.70 5.13 33.89
CA LYS A 184 -11.24 3.82 33.51
C LYS A 184 -10.17 2.96 32.82
N PRO A 185 -10.25 1.61 32.93
CA PRO A 185 -9.25 0.72 32.33
C PRO A 185 -9.27 0.81 30.79
N LEU A 186 -8.14 0.42 30.17
CA LEU A 186 -8.07 0.27 28.73
C LEU A 186 -9.09 -0.79 28.26
N PRO A 187 -9.85 -0.55 27.19
CA PRO A 187 -10.79 -1.52 26.65
C PRO A 187 -10.07 -2.66 25.92
N ALA A 188 -10.68 -3.84 25.88
CA ALA A 188 -10.28 -4.90 24.96
C ALA A 188 -10.85 -4.58 23.57
N VAL A 189 -10.02 -4.67 22.52
CA VAL A 189 -10.39 -4.23 21.17
C VAL A 189 -10.19 -5.37 20.17
N LEU A 190 -11.23 -5.67 19.39
CA LEU A 190 -11.12 -6.49 18.19
C LEU A 190 -10.98 -5.56 16.98
N VAL A 191 -9.87 -5.70 16.27
CA VAL A 191 -9.62 -5.02 14.99
C VAL A 191 -9.92 -5.98 13.87
N LEU A 192 -10.79 -5.57 12.96
CA LEU A 192 -11.06 -6.25 11.70
C LEU A 192 -10.62 -5.32 10.57
N HIS A 193 -9.82 -5.84 9.66
CA HIS A 193 -9.30 -5.10 8.52
C HIS A 193 -9.53 -5.89 7.23
N GLY A 194 -9.97 -5.18 6.20
CA GLY A 194 -10.10 -5.69 4.85
C GLY A 194 -9.53 -4.67 3.88
N HIS A 195 -8.72 -5.14 2.95
CA HIS A 195 -8.17 -4.34 1.88
C HIS A 195 -8.38 -5.08 0.55
N TYR A 196 -9.07 -4.43 -0.36
CA TYR A 196 -9.27 -4.90 -1.73
C TYR A 196 -8.69 -3.86 -2.67
N ALA A 197 -7.93 -4.29 -3.67
CA ALA A 197 -7.46 -3.41 -4.72
C ALA A 197 -7.59 -4.10 -6.06
N GLY A 198 -7.90 -3.35 -7.12
CA GLY A 198 -8.16 -3.89 -8.44
C GLY A 198 -7.85 -2.91 -9.56
N CYS A 199 -7.59 -3.43 -10.76
CA CYS A 199 -7.36 -2.61 -11.94
C CYS A 199 -7.98 -3.21 -13.20
N VAL A 200 -8.86 -2.45 -13.83
CA VAL A 200 -9.48 -2.75 -15.12
C VAL A 200 -8.82 -1.90 -16.21
N GLY A 201 -8.50 -2.48 -17.37
CA GLY A 201 -7.83 -1.80 -18.48
C GLY A 201 -6.32 -2.00 -18.49
N ASP A 202 -5.55 -0.97 -18.83
CA ASP A 202 -4.08 -1.07 -18.87
C ASP A 202 -3.48 -1.07 -17.46
N LEU A 203 -2.58 -2.02 -17.17
CA LEU A 203 -1.85 -2.02 -15.90
C LEU A 203 -0.35 -2.18 -16.16
N PRO A 204 0.46 -1.13 -15.97
CA PRO A 204 1.90 -1.27 -15.99
C PRO A 204 2.40 -2.10 -14.82
N SER A 205 3.48 -2.85 -15.04
CA SER A 205 4.09 -3.68 -14.00
C SER A 205 4.49 -2.89 -12.77
N TYR A 206 5.01 -1.66 -12.90
CA TYR A 206 5.39 -0.81 -11.76
C TYR A 206 4.22 -0.32 -10.88
N ASP A 207 2.97 -0.47 -11.34
CA ASP A 207 1.76 -0.15 -10.57
C ASP A 207 0.92 -1.39 -10.22
N ALA A 208 1.42 -2.59 -10.54
CA ALA A 208 0.80 -3.83 -10.11
C ALA A 208 0.69 -3.92 -8.59
N PHE A 209 -0.40 -4.47 -8.09
CA PHE A 209 -0.62 -4.62 -6.66
C PHE A 209 0.24 -5.75 -6.12
N THR A 210 1.00 -5.46 -5.07
CA THR A 210 1.92 -6.43 -4.47
C THR A 210 1.39 -6.94 -3.15
N LEU A 211 1.65 -8.20 -2.87
CA LEU A 211 1.26 -8.90 -1.65
C LEU A 211 2.49 -9.24 -0.82
N GLY A 212 2.35 -9.12 0.50
CA GLY A 212 3.41 -9.39 1.45
C GLY A 212 4.14 -8.11 1.88
N GLY A 213 4.58 -8.11 3.14
CA GLY A 213 5.24 -6.99 3.78
C GLY A 213 4.47 -6.44 4.99
N PRO A 214 5.08 -5.53 5.77
CA PRO A 214 4.51 -4.99 7.00
C PRO A 214 3.09 -4.41 6.92
N TYR A 215 2.74 -3.86 5.76
CA TYR A 215 1.49 -3.14 5.54
C TYR A 215 0.47 -3.96 4.74
N SER A 216 0.84 -5.19 4.37
CA SER A 216 0.01 -6.21 3.74
C SER A 216 -0.10 -7.38 4.74
N VAL A 217 0.36 -8.58 4.38
CA VAL A 217 0.48 -9.76 5.25
C VAL A 217 1.85 -9.76 5.95
N ARG A 218 1.83 -9.63 7.28
CA ARG A 218 3.06 -9.64 8.10
C ARG A 218 3.77 -10.99 8.01
N GLY A 219 5.08 -10.99 8.26
CA GLY A 219 5.92 -12.21 8.19
C GLY A 219 6.60 -12.38 6.83
N TYR A 220 5.94 -11.95 5.76
CA TYR A 220 6.50 -11.92 4.41
C TYR A 220 7.28 -10.65 4.12
N GLY A 221 8.27 -10.75 3.23
CA GLY A 221 8.94 -9.63 2.59
C GLY A 221 8.02 -8.83 1.68
N MET A 222 8.42 -7.61 1.35
CA MET A 222 7.66 -6.73 0.46
C MET A 222 7.50 -7.36 -0.93
N GLY A 223 6.27 -7.64 -1.33
CA GLY A 223 5.99 -8.25 -2.64
C GLY A 223 6.37 -9.73 -2.78
N GLU A 224 6.80 -10.38 -1.70
CA GLU A 224 7.22 -11.79 -1.71
C GLU A 224 6.09 -12.75 -2.11
N LEU A 225 4.84 -12.42 -1.77
CA LEU A 225 3.69 -13.28 -2.05
C LEU A 225 3.26 -13.20 -3.52
N GLY A 226 3.38 -12.04 -4.16
CA GLY A 226 3.02 -11.89 -5.56
C GLY A 226 2.83 -10.45 -6.02
N ALA A 227 2.68 -10.28 -7.34
CA ALA A 227 2.28 -9.05 -8.00
C ALA A 227 1.10 -9.33 -8.94
N SER A 228 0.02 -8.56 -8.86
CA SER A 228 -1.25 -8.92 -9.47
C SER A 228 -2.09 -7.71 -9.88
N ARG A 229 -3.18 -7.98 -10.62
CA ARG A 229 -4.16 -6.96 -11.02
C ARG A 229 -5.18 -6.66 -9.94
N ASN A 230 -5.53 -7.69 -9.17
CA ASN A 230 -6.51 -7.63 -8.10
C ASN A 230 -5.94 -8.34 -6.86
N VAL A 231 -6.09 -7.73 -5.70
CA VAL A 231 -5.68 -8.30 -4.42
C VAL A 231 -6.81 -8.24 -3.42
N LEU A 232 -6.86 -9.23 -2.54
CA LEU A 232 -7.70 -9.22 -1.35
C LEU A 232 -6.84 -9.60 -0.14
N GLU A 233 -6.89 -8.74 0.87
CA GLU A 233 -6.21 -8.91 2.15
C GLU A 233 -7.24 -8.78 3.26
N VAL A 234 -7.18 -9.69 4.23
CA VAL A 234 -8.00 -9.68 5.42
C VAL A 234 -7.14 -9.91 6.64
N ALA A 235 -7.42 -9.17 7.72
CA ALA A 235 -6.71 -9.29 8.97
C ALA A 235 -7.66 -9.15 10.17
N GLY A 236 -7.43 -9.98 11.18
CA GLY A 236 -8.08 -9.89 12.48
C GLY A 236 -7.02 -9.77 13.58
N GLU A 237 -7.18 -8.83 14.49
CA GLU A 237 -6.29 -8.63 15.64
C GLU A 237 -7.09 -8.41 16.92
N VAL A 238 -6.88 -9.26 17.92
CA VAL A 238 -7.50 -9.14 19.24
C VAL A 238 -6.48 -8.52 20.19
N ARG A 239 -6.80 -7.35 20.72
CA ARG A 239 -5.98 -6.59 21.67
C ARG A 239 -6.56 -6.70 23.07
N ILE A 240 -5.78 -7.26 23.99
CA ILE A 240 -6.16 -7.44 25.38
C ILE A 240 -5.29 -6.52 26.25
N PRO A 241 -5.91 -5.67 27.09
CA PRO A 241 -5.18 -4.82 28.02
C PRO A 241 -4.56 -5.67 29.13
N VAL A 242 -3.26 -5.54 29.33
CA VAL A 242 -2.50 -6.15 30.43
C VAL A 242 -1.75 -5.04 31.15
N LYS A 243 -2.19 -4.71 32.37
CA LYS A 243 -1.75 -3.53 33.11
C LYS A 243 -1.96 -2.25 32.27
N ASN A 244 -0.91 -1.49 31.99
CA ASN A 244 -0.96 -0.25 31.19
C ASN A 244 -0.54 -0.47 29.73
N THR A 245 -0.59 -1.71 29.21
CA THR A 245 -0.24 -1.98 27.82
C THR A 245 -1.14 -3.00 27.14
N TYR A 246 -0.96 -3.20 25.83
CA TYR A 246 -1.65 -4.23 25.06
C TYR A 246 -0.75 -5.41 24.75
N VAL A 247 -1.29 -6.60 24.99
CA VAL A 247 -0.88 -7.82 24.31
C VAL A 247 -1.92 -8.11 23.25
N TYR A 248 -1.49 -8.60 22.08
CA TYR A 248 -2.41 -8.89 21.00
C TYR A 248 -2.04 -10.17 20.26
N GLY A 249 -3.06 -10.83 19.73
CA GLY A 249 -2.92 -11.94 18.79
C GLY A 249 -3.56 -11.54 17.47
N PHE A 250 -2.96 -11.95 16.35
CA PHE A 250 -3.46 -11.62 15.03
C PHE A 250 -3.38 -12.80 14.07
N ALA A 251 -4.24 -12.76 13.06
CA ALA A 251 -4.21 -13.63 11.89
C ALA A 251 -4.53 -12.82 10.64
N GLU A 252 -3.77 -13.05 9.57
CA GLU A 252 -3.84 -12.30 8.32
C GLU A 252 -3.78 -13.27 7.14
N HIS A 253 -4.47 -12.92 6.06
CA HIS A 253 -4.45 -13.66 4.81
C HIS A 253 -4.49 -12.69 3.63
N GLY A 254 -3.70 -12.98 2.60
CA GLY A 254 -3.66 -12.21 1.36
C GLY A 254 -3.68 -13.13 0.15
N THR A 255 -4.38 -12.73 -0.90
CA THR A 255 -4.48 -13.47 -2.17
C THR A 255 -4.58 -12.53 -3.36
N ASP A 256 -4.02 -12.96 -4.49
CA ASP A 256 -4.03 -12.28 -5.79
C ASP A 256 -5.31 -12.52 -6.61
N LEU A 257 -6.28 -13.25 -6.04
CA LEU A 257 -7.53 -13.65 -6.69
C LEU A 257 -7.31 -14.34 -8.06
N GLY A 258 -6.16 -14.98 -8.25
CA GLY A 258 -5.77 -15.63 -9.51
C GLY A 258 -5.45 -14.65 -10.66
N SER A 259 -5.28 -13.36 -10.36
CA SER A 259 -5.11 -12.29 -11.36
C SER A 259 -3.64 -11.94 -11.65
N SER A 260 -2.68 -12.62 -11.00
CA SER A 260 -1.24 -12.42 -11.28
C SER A 260 -0.83 -12.73 -12.71
N LYS A 261 -1.43 -13.77 -13.30
CA LYS A 261 -1.19 -14.18 -14.69
C LYS A 261 -1.59 -13.11 -15.73
N ASP A 262 -2.50 -12.21 -15.35
CA ASP A 262 -3.01 -11.17 -16.22
C ASP A 262 -2.14 -9.89 -16.18
N VAL A 263 -1.11 -9.87 -15.33
CA VAL A 263 -0.06 -8.84 -15.36
C VAL A 263 0.92 -9.18 -16.47
N LYS A 264 1.31 -8.18 -17.27
CA LYS A 264 2.18 -8.36 -18.43
C LYS A 264 3.51 -9.03 -18.02
N GLY A 265 3.82 -10.16 -18.65
CA GLY A 265 5.02 -10.95 -18.37
C GLY A 265 4.94 -11.82 -17.10
N ASN A 266 3.77 -11.92 -16.46
CA ASN A 266 3.49 -12.71 -15.26
C ASN A 266 4.63 -12.68 -14.21
N PRO A 267 4.87 -11.54 -13.54
CA PRO A 267 5.94 -11.43 -12.56
C PRO A 267 5.84 -12.42 -11.41
N THR A 268 4.64 -12.84 -11.01
CA THR A 268 4.47 -13.83 -9.93
C THR A 268 5.05 -15.18 -10.33
N GLU A 269 4.70 -15.69 -11.50
CA GLU A 269 5.23 -16.95 -12.00
C GLU A 269 6.72 -16.85 -12.33
N PHE A 270 7.15 -15.77 -12.99
CA PHE A 270 8.54 -15.57 -13.38
C PHE A 270 9.49 -15.63 -12.17
N PHE A 271 9.09 -14.99 -11.06
CA PHE A 271 9.83 -14.96 -9.80
C PHE A 271 9.47 -16.10 -8.83
N ARG A 272 8.71 -17.12 -9.27
CA ARG A 272 8.32 -18.30 -8.46
C ARG A 272 7.62 -17.95 -7.14
N ARG A 273 6.75 -16.95 -7.18
CA ARG A 273 5.89 -16.56 -6.06
C ARG A 273 4.58 -17.33 -6.09
N VAL A 274 3.93 -17.46 -4.93
CA VAL A 274 2.78 -18.36 -4.73
C VAL A 274 1.44 -17.70 -5.09
N GLY A 275 1.33 -16.38 -5.00
CA GLY A 275 0.10 -15.62 -5.25
C GLY A 275 -0.83 -15.50 -4.03
N HIS A 276 -0.54 -16.19 -2.93
CA HIS A 276 -1.28 -16.09 -1.67
C HIS A 276 -0.41 -16.46 -0.48
N GLY A 277 -0.82 -16.05 0.71
CA GLY A 277 -0.14 -16.37 1.95
C GLY A 277 -0.96 -16.03 3.18
N SER A 278 -0.67 -16.74 4.28
CA SER A 278 -1.30 -16.51 5.57
C SER A 278 -0.25 -16.37 6.64
N SER A 279 -0.49 -15.50 7.60
CA SER A 279 0.35 -15.41 8.79
C SER A 279 -0.48 -15.25 10.04
N TYR A 280 0.09 -15.69 11.15
CA TYR A 280 -0.48 -15.45 12.46
C TYR A 280 0.64 -15.17 13.44
N GLY A 281 0.31 -14.49 14.52
CA GLY A 281 1.32 -14.09 15.47
C GLY A 281 0.76 -13.50 16.74
N VAL A 282 1.67 -13.24 17.65
CA VAL A 282 1.40 -12.57 18.90
C VAL A 282 2.36 -11.40 19.05
N GLY A 283 1.89 -10.33 19.66
CA GLY A 283 2.69 -9.15 19.88
C GLY A 283 2.40 -8.47 21.20
N VAL A 284 3.36 -7.67 21.63
CA VAL A 284 3.24 -6.79 22.77
C VAL A 284 3.55 -5.37 22.32
N LYS A 285 2.69 -4.44 22.70
CA LYS A 285 2.94 -3.01 22.53
C LYS A 285 3.65 -2.49 23.77
N LEU A 286 4.62 -1.61 23.62
CA LEU A 286 5.33 -0.91 24.71
C LEU A 286 5.51 0.55 24.29
N GLY A 287 4.56 1.40 24.66
CA GLY A 287 4.53 2.79 24.21
C GLY A 287 4.34 2.88 22.69
N LEU A 288 5.37 3.36 21.99
CA LEU A 288 5.38 3.46 20.51
C LEU A 288 5.97 2.23 19.82
N VAL A 289 6.58 1.31 20.57
CA VAL A 289 7.24 0.11 20.03
C VAL A 289 6.26 -1.07 20.06
N ARG A 290 6.30 -1.89 19.03
CA ARG A 290 5.62 -3.18 18.93
C ARG A 290 6.65 -4.27 18.71
N GLY A 291 6.69 -5.25 19.61
CA GLY A 291 7.44 -6.49 19.44
C GLY A 291 6.47 -7.59 19.01
N GLU A 292 6.72 -8.23 17.87
CA GLU A 292 5.83 -9.22 17.27
C GLU A 292 6.60 -10.50 16.96
N TYR A 293 6.06 -11.65 17.35
CA TYR A 293 6.48 -12.96 16.87
C TYR A 293 5.45 -13.45 15.85
N ILE A 294 5.92 -13.75 14.64
CA ILE A 294 5.08 -13.97 13.47
C ILE A 294 5.47 -15.29 12.83
N VAL A 295 4.49 -16.14 12.56
CA VAL A 295 4.67 -17.40 11.84
C VAL A 295 4.09 -17.25 10.44
N ASP A 296 4.95 -17.40 9.44
CA ASP A 296 4.56 -17.53 8.04
C ASP A 296 4.08 -18.97 7.79
N HIS A 297 2.88 -19.12 7.21
CA HIS A 297 2.30 -20.43 6.90
C HIS A 297 2.91 -21.14 5.67
N ASN A 298 3.41 -20.39 4.69
CA ASN A 298 3.99 -20.93 3.46
C ASN A 298 5.33 -21.63 3.73
N THR A 299 6.20 -21.01 4.55
CA THR A 299 7.51 -21.58 4.90
C THR A 299 7.52 -22.27 6.27
N GLY A 300 6.56 -21.98 7.15
CA GLY A 300 6.57 -22.41 8.54
C GLY A 300 7.59 -21.68 9.41
N ALA A 301 8.27 -20.66 8.87
CA ALA A 301 9.30 -19.91 9.58
C ALA A 301 8.70 -18.93 10.60
N GLY A 302 9.30 -18.89 11.79
CA GLY A 302 8.98 -17.93 12.84
C GLY A 302 9.98 -16.78 12.87
N THR A 303 9.49 -15.55 12.81
CA THR A 303 10.34 -14.34 12.80
C THR A 303 9.90 -13.36 13.87
N VAL A 304 10.88 -12.74 14.53
CA VAL A 304 10.65 -11.66 15.51
C VAL A 304 10.89 -10.31 14.85
N PHE A 305 9.91 -9.41 14.95
CA PHE A 305 10.01 -8.04 14.44
C PHE A 305 9.81 -7.01 15.55
N PHE A 306 10.57 -5.91 15.46
CA PHE A 306 10.34 -4.70 16.23
C PHE A 306 9.94 -3.57 15.29
N ARG A 307 8.78 -2.96 15.55
CA ARG A 307 8.22 -1.88 14.72
C ARG A 307 7.79 -0.70 15.57
N PHE A 308 7.75 0.48 14.96
CA PHE A 308 7.28 1.71 15.60
C PHE A 308 5.91 2.12 15.08
N GLY A 309 5.08 2.70 15.94
CA GLY A 309 3.74 3.19 15.61
C GLY A 309 2.66 2.10 15.62
N GLU A 310 1.47 2.42 15.11
CA GLU A 310 0.34 1.49 14.97
C GLU A 310 0.37 0.74 13.64
N ARG A 311 -0.29 -0.42 13.57
CA ARG A 311 -0.53 -1.14 12.29
C ARG A 311 -1.73 -0.59 11.52
N PHE A 312 -2.79 -0.22 12.24
CA PHE A 312 -4.12 0.12 11.73
C PHE A 312 -4.55 1.52 12.20
#